data_AF-A0A133V1M3-F1
#
_entry.id   AF-A0A133V1M3-F1
#
_cell.length_a   1.000
_cell.length_b   1.000
_cell.length_c   1.000
_cell.angle_alpha   90.00
_cell.angle_beta   90.00
_cell.angle_gamma   90.00
#
_symmetry.space_group_name_H-M   'P 1'
#
loop_
_entity.id
_entity.type
_entity.pdbx_description
1 polymer ?
#
loop_
_entity_poly.entity_id
_entity_poly.type
_entity_poly.pdbx_seq_one_letter_code
_entity_poly.pdbx_strand_id
1 'polypeptide(L)'
;MSEERKYVGIESERVTEAEIEYLGKDADMPVMGTDVNWDEVMKPYPPRKITLPNGDEMIVKSMEKDEVEEVAEALQPKTLQHKQLFDLIAHELCTELYLWRENRPMWCCPPESHFNLVGRVDDEIVGCSNGVLSSPKVGNSLHTVAILEGQQVGAQLWGCKLEHYFDVLGIEALHAGAESYRGSTELFAIFGFKELPDKVTHFGVSPEQYLTKEQWARLRPGKITGERI
;
A
#
# COMPACT_ATOMS: atom_id res chain seq x y z
N MET A 1 -23.18 -0.25 -34.67
CA MET A 1 -24.11 -0.30 -33.53
C MET A 1 -23.29 -0.71 -32.32
N SER A 2 -22.70 0.26 -31.63
CA SER A 2 -21.92 0.05 -30.41
C SER A 2 -22.84 0.29 -29.22
N GLU A 3 -23.04 -0.74 -28.40
CA GLU A 3 -23.75 -0.63 -27.13
C GLU A 3 -22.91 0.21 -26.15
N GLU A 4 -23.42 1.38 -25.78
CA GLU A 4 -22.94 2.14 -24.63
C GLU A 4 -23.18 1.31 -23.36
N ARG A 5 -22.11 0.91 -22.69
CA ARG A 5 -22.20 0.46 -21.29
C ARG A 5 -22.57 1.67 -20.44
N LYS A 6 -23.82 1.72 -20.00
CA LYS A 6 -24.27 2.62 -18.93
C LYS A 6 -23.63 2.16 -17.62
N TYR A 7 -22.65 2.91 -17.13
CA TYR A 7 -22.34 2.89 -15.71
C TYR A 7 -23.59 3.36 -14.96
N VAL A 8 -24.16 2.46 -14.16
CA VAL A 8 -25.26 2.78 -13.25
C VAL A 8 -24.67 3.62 -12.14
N GLY A 9 -24.94 4.92 -12.17
CA GLY A 9 -24.65 5.80 -11.05
C GLY A 9 -25.40 5.28 -9.83
N ILE A 10 -24.66 4.85 -8.81
CA ILE A 10 -25.22 4.57 -7.49
C ILE A 10 -25.55 5.95 -6.91
N GLU A 11 -26.83 6.34 -6.93
CA GLU A 11 -27.32 7.41 -6.08
C GLU A 11 -26.94 7.06 -4.63
N SER A 12 -26.20 7.93 -3.94
CA SER A 12 -25.89 7.71 -2.54
C SER A 12 -27.19 7.74 -1.74
N GLU A 13 -27.64 6.57 -1.30
CA GLU A 13 -28.76 6.47 -0.37
C GLU A 13 -28.41 7.31 0.87
N ARG A 14 -29.35 8.18 1.27
CA ARG A 14 -29.18 9.00 2.47
C ARG A 14 -29.10 8.06 3.68
N VAL A 15 -27.93 8.01 4.31
CA VAL A 15 -27.69 7.30 5.58
C VAL A 15 -28.78 7.68 6.58
N THR A 16 -29.44 6.69 7.15
CA THR A 16 -30.53 6.88 8.12
C THR A 16 -29.99 7.34 9.48
N GLU A 17 -30.82 8.00 10.29
CA GLU A 17 -30.44 8.41 11.65
C GLU A 17 -30.01 7.22 12.53
N ALA A 18 -30.62 6.05 12.32
CA ALA A 18 -30.27 4.81 13.02
C ALA A 18 -28.90 4.26 12.60
N GLU A 19 -28.52 4.42 11.33
CA GLU A 19 -27.18 4.06 10.84
C GLU A 19 -26.12 5.03 11.40
N ILE A 20 -26.42 6.33 11.48
CA ILE A 20 -25.54 7.32 12.12
C ILE A 20 -25.32 6.96 13.61
N GLU A 21 -26.39 6.61 14.33
CA GLU A 21 -26.32 6.20 15.74
C GLU A 21 -25.47 4.93 15.93
N TYR A 22 -25.56 3.97 15.01
CA TYR A 22 -24.75 2.74 15.06
C TYR A 22 -23.27 2.99 14.72
N LEU A 23 -22.98 3.81 13.71
CA LEU A 23 -21.63 4.16 13.28
C LEU A 23 -20.89 5.03 14.32
N GLY A 24 -21.62 5.81 15.12
CA GLY A 24 -21.09 6.70 16.17
C GLY A 24 -20.88 6.06 17.54
N LYS A 25 -20.96 4.73 17.66
CA LYS A 25 -20.56 4.06 18.91
C LYS A 25 -19.04 4.01 19.00
N ASP A 26 -18.47 4.97 19.73
CA ASP A 26 -17.06 4.97 20.08
C ASP A 26 -16.74 3.73 20.93
N ALA A 27 -16.10 2.76 20.31
CA ALA A 27 -15.39 1.70 21.02
C ALA A 27 -13.94 2.15 21.14
N ASP A 28 -13.42 2.24 22.37
CA ASP A 28 -12.01 2.56 22.62
C ASP A 28 -11.13 1.46 22.04
N MET A 29 -10.57 1.72 20.85
CA MET A 29 -9.50 0.92 20.27
C MET A 29 -8.16 1.56 20.63
N PRO A 30 -7.20 0.82 21.22
CA PRO A 30 -5.87 1.35 21.41
C PRO A 30 -5.21 1.61 20.05
N VAL A 31 -4.96 2.87 19.75
CA VAL A 31 -4.30 3.35 18.53
C VAL A 31 -2.96 3.99 18.90
N MET A 32 -1.91 3.65 18.16
CA MET A 32 -0.56 4.19 18.33
C MET A 32 -0.46 5.60 17.72
N GLY A 33 0.36 6.47 18.32
CA GLY A 33 0.66 7.79 17.77
C GLY A 33 -0.54 8.73 17.67
N THR A 34 -1.50 8.62 18.59
CA THR A 34 -2.63 9.57 18.72
C THR A 34 -2.19 10.95 19.20
N ASP A 35 -0.98 11.07 19.75
CA ASP A 35 -0.32 12.29 20.18
C ASP A 35 0.53 12.96 19.07
N VAL A 36 0.61 12.34 17.89
CA VAL A 36 1.42 12.80 16.76
C VAL A 36 0.57 13.66 15.83
N ASN A 37 1.09 14.83 15.44
CA ASN A 37 0.52 15.61 14.34
C ASN A 37 0.94 14.99 12.99
N TRP A 38 0.11 14.08 12.46
CA TRP A 38 0.43 13.35 11.24
C TRP A 38 0.52 14.23 9.99
N ASP A 39 -0.18 15.37 9.94
CA ASP A 39 -0.12 16.30 8.81
C ASP A 39 1.28 16.93 8.63
N GLU A 40 2.08 17.01 9.69
CA GLU A 40 3.47 17.51 9.62
C GLU A 40 4.47 16.41 9.24
N VAL A 41 4.11 15.14 9.47
CA VAL A 41 4.97 13.97 9.25
C VAL A 41 4.74 13.40 7.85
N MET A 42 3.47 13.18 7.51
CA MET A 42 3.04 12.54 6.28
C MET A 42 3.12 13.52 5.12
N LYS A 43 3.74 13.07 4.04
CA LYS A 43 3.93 13.85 2.82
C LYS A 43 3.55 12.97 1.65
N PRO A 44 3.04 13.51 0.54
CA PRO A 44 2.82 12.70 -0.65
C PRO A 44 4.14 12.23 -1.26
N TYR A 45 4.11 11.06 -1.90
CA TYR A 45 5.22 10.58 -2.71
C TYR A 45 5.32 11.43 -3.98
N PRO A 46 6.50 12.01 -4.28
CA PRO A 46 6.69 12.74 -5.52
C PRO A 46 6.52 11.78 -6.72
N PRO A 47 5.70 12.12 -7.73
CA PRO A 47 5.47 11.25 -8.86
C PRO A 47 6.76 10.80 -9.55
N ARG A 48 6.75 9.56 -10.03
CA ARG A 48 7.90 8.93 -10.67
C ARG A 48 7.47 8.20 -11.93
N LYS A 49 8.21 8.42 -13.01
CA LYS A 49 8.04 7.75 -14.29
C LYS A 49 9.08 6.64 -14.45
N ILE A 50 8.63 5.44 -14.79
CA ILE A 50 9.45 4.23 -14.87
C ILE A 50 9.15 3.51 -16.19
N THR A 51 10.17 3.25 -17.00
CA THR A 51 10.02 2.41 -18.20
C THR A 51 9.97 0.94 -17.80
N LEU A 52 8.88 0.26 -18.14
CA LEU A 52 8.68 -1.16 -17.93
C LEU A 52 9.45 -2.02 -18.96
N PRO A 53 9.65 -3.33 -18.72
CA PRO A 53 10.38 -4.20 -19.63
C PRO A 53 9.82 -4.27 -21.07
N ASN A 54 8.53 -4.05 -21.24
CA ASN A 54 7.87 -3.99 -22.55
C ASN A 54 8.02 -2.63 -23.26
N GLY A 55 8.61 -1.62 -22.60
CA GLY A 55 8.80 -0.28 -23.14
C GLY A 55 7.76 0.74 -22.71
N ASP A 56 6.67 0.32 -22.05
CA ASP A 56 5.63 1.23 -21.57
C ASP A 56 6.15 2.12 -20.43
N GLU A 57 5.60 3.33 -20.31
CA GLU A 57 5.90 4.24 -19.20
C GLU A 57 4.86 4.09 -18.09
N MET A 58 5.29 3.58 -16.93
CA MET A 58 4.47 3.55 -15.72
C MET A 58 4.72 4.80 -14.87
N ILE A 59 3.65 5.49 -14.49
CA ILE A 59 3.66 6.58 -13.51
C ILE A 59 3.23 6.05 -12.15
N VAL A 60 4.10 6.19 -11.15
CA VAL A 60 3.79 5.91 -9.74
C VAL A 60 3.58 7.23 -9.01
N LYS A 61 2.44 7.38 -8.32
CA LYS A 61 2.12 8.56 -7.50
C LYS A 61 1.44 8.16 -6.19
N SER A 62 1.37 9.09 -5.25
CA SER A 62 0.40 8.99 -4.15
C SER A 62 -1.01 8.93 -4.70
N MET A 63 -1.80 8.04 -4.13
CA MET A 63 -3.21 7.87 -4.42
C MET A 63 -4.02 8.83 -3.55
N GLU A 64 -5.09 9.39 -4.11
CA GLU A 64 -6.09 10.19 -3.42
C GLU A 64 -7.29 9.32 -2.99
N LYS A 65 -8.07 9.80 -2.01
CA LYS A 65 -9.20 9.03 -1.46
C LYS A 65 -10.35 8.81 -2.45
N ASP A 66 -10.50 9.68 -3.45
CA ASP A 66 -11.50 9.54 -4.50
C ASP A 66 -11.13 8.51 -5.58
N GLU A 67 -9.89 8.00 -5.56
CA GLU A 67 -9.43 6.90 -6.44
C GLU A 67 -9.71 5.51 -5.84
N VAL A 68 -10.27 5.42 -4.61
CA VAL A 68 -10.40 4.16 -3.85
C VAL A 68 -11.19 3.10 -4.59
N GLU A 69 -12.34 3.45 -5.14
CA GLU A 69 -13.21 2.53 -5.87
C GLU A 69 -12.57 2.07 -7.18
N GLU A 70 -11.93 2.97 -7.93
CA GLU A 70 -11.24 2.66 -9.18
C GLU A 70 -10.09 1.66 -8.95
N VAL A 71 -9.28 1.88 -7.90
CA VAL A 71 -8.18 0.99 -7.54
C VAL A 71 -8.71 -0.34 -7.01
N ALA A 72 -9.74 -0.34 -6.17
CA ALA A 72 -10.34 -1.57 -5.67
C ALA A 72 -10.98 -2.41 -6.80
N GLU A 73 -11.58 -1.77 -7.82
CA GLU A 73 -12.08 -2.44 -9.02
C GLU A 73 -10.92 -3.08 -9.82
N ALA A 74 -9.84 -2.34 -10.04
CA ALA A 74 -8.67 -2.84 -10.75
C ALA A 74 -7.99 -4.04 -10.03
N LEU A 75 -8.12 -4.12 -8.71
CA LEU A 75 -7.61 -5.25 -7.90
C LEU A 75 -8.50 -6.50 -7.94
N GLN A 76 -9.78 -6.40 -8.33
CA GLN A 76 -10.73 -7.53 -8.32
C GLN A 76 -10.23 -8.79 -9.04
N PRO A 77 -9.54 -8.73 -10.19
CA PRO A 77 -9.04 -9.95 -10.82
C PRO A 77 -8.06 -10.74 -9.93
N LYS A 78 -7.37 -10.07 -9.00
CA LYS A 78 -6.43 -10.70 -8.06
C LYS A 78 -7.13 -11.33 -6.86
N THR A 79 -8.26 -10.80 -6.42
CA THR A 79 -9.04 -11.36 -5.29
C THR A 79 -9.58 -12.75 -5.58
N LEU A 80 -9.69 -13.15 -6.85
CA LEU A 80 -10.20 -14.45 -7.28
C LEU A 80 -9.10 -15.47 -7.64
N GLN A 81 -7.82 -15.08 -7.54
CA GLN A 81 -6.68 -15.90 -7.97
C GLN A 81 -5.88 -16.42 -6.78
N HIS A 82 -6.26 -17.60 -6.26
CA HIS A 82 -5.49 -18.26 -5.20
C HIS A 82 -4.16 -18.83 -5.70
N LYS A 83 -3.16 -17.95 -5.79
CA LYS A 83 -1.78 -18.28 -6.15
C LYS A 83 -0.87 -17.39 -5.32
N GLN A 84 0.01 -17.99 -4.54
CA GLN A 84 0.96 -17.25 -3.70
C GLN A 84 0.23 -16.26 -2.75
N LEU A 85 -0.96 -16.62 -2.26
CA LEU A 85 -1.82 -15.81 -1.37
C LEU A 85 -2.25 -14.44 -1.94
N PHE A 86 -2.11 -14.19 -3.24
CA PHE A 86 -2.48 -12.89 -3.81
C PHE A 86 -3.98 -12.61 -3.79
N ASP A 87 -4.82 -13.64 -3.67
CA ASP A 87 -6.23 -13.48 -3.36
C ASP A 87 -6.43 -12.86 -1.98
N LEU A 88 -5.78 -13.40 -0.94
CA LEU A 88 -5.85 -12.87 0.42
C LEU A 88 -5.27 -11.45 0.49
N ILE A 89 -4.05 -11.26 -0.01
CA ILE A 89 -3.34 -9.97 -0.03
C ILE A 89 -4.17 -8.90 -0.76
N ALA A 90 -4.82 -9.24 -1.88
CA ALA A 90 -5.67 -8.29 -2.60
C ALA A 90 -6.94 -7.95 -1.83
N HIS A 91 -7.57 -8.90 -1.13
CA HIS A 91 -8.71 -8.61 -0.26
C HIS A 91 -8.32 -7.72 0.92
N GLU A 92 -7.15 -7.93 1.52
CA GLU A 92 -6.64 -7.08 2.59
C GLU A 92 -6.40 -5.66 2.09
N LEU A 93 -5.68 -5.51 0.97
CA LEU A 93 -5.45 -4.21 0.37
C LEU A 93 -6.77 -3.47 0.05
N CYS A 94 -7.76 -4.15 -0.53
CA CYS A 94 -9.08 -3.56 -0.75
C CYS A 94 -9.74 -3.10 0.57
N THR A 95 -9.67 -3.93 1.62
CA THR A 95 -10.23 -3.60 2.93
C THR A 95 -9.56 -2.38 3.53
N GLU A 96 -8.22 -2.32 3.47
CA GLU A 96 -7.42 -1.20 3.96
C GLU A 96 -7.72 0.10 3.20
N LEU A 97 -7.89 0.04 1.88
CA LEU A 97 -8.28 1.20 1.07
C LEU A 97 -9.65 1.75 1.50
N TYR A 98 -10.64 0.89 1.73
CA TYR A 98 -11.95 1.32 2.21
C TYR A 98 -11.91 1.89 3.63
N LEU A 99 -11.17 1.25 4.55
CA LEU A 99 -10.99 1.79 5.90
C LEU A 99 -10.32 3.17 5.86
N TRP A 100 -9.34 3.36 4.96
CA TRP A 100 -8.64 4.64 4.81
C TRP A 100 -9.55 5.74 4.26
N ARG A 101 -10.38 5.41 3.25
CA ARG A 101 -11.43 6.31 2.72
C ARG A 101 -12.35 6.80 3.85
N GLU A 102 -12.78 5.89 4.71
CA GLU A 102 -13.72 6.13 5.81
C GLU A 102 -13.09 6.74 7.07
N ASN A 103 -11.79 7.09 7.05
CA ASN A 103 -11.05 7.57 8.22
C ASN A 103 -11.15 6.61 9.42
N ARG A 104 -11.08 5.31 9.16
CA ARG A 104 -11.08 4.28 10.20
C ARG A 104 -9.65 3.93 10.59
N PRO A 105 -9.34 3.82 11.90
CA PRO A 105 -8.10 3.21 12.34
C PRO A 105 -7.98 1.77 11.83
N MET A 106 -6.78 1.37 11.47
CA MET A 106 -6.45 0.00 11.08
C MET A 106 -5.02 -0.31 11.50
N TRP A 107 -4.71 -1.59 11.76
CA TRP A 107 -3.39 -2.00 12.25
C TRP A 107 -2.92 -1.26 13.51
N CYS A 108 -3.87 -0.92 14.39
CA CYS A 108 -3.63 -0.09 15.57
C CYS A 108 -2.96 1.27 15.25
N CYS A 109 -3.16 1.80 14.05
CA CYS A 109 -2.64 3.06 13.58
C CYS A 109 -3.79 3.97 13.11
N PRO A 110 -3.67 5.30 13.26
CA PRO A 110 -4.70 6.23 12.81
C PRO A 110 -4.70 6.34 11.28
N PRO A 111 -5.84 6.62 10.64
CA PRO A 111 -5.94 6.66 9.18
C PRO A 111 -4.99 7.69 8.55
N GLU A 112 -4.66 8.78 9.24
CA GLU A 112 -3.77 9.85 8.78
C GLU A 112 -2.32 9.37 8.64
N SER A 113 -1.92 8.32 9.37
CA SER A 113 -0.57 7.74 9.29
C SER A 113 -0.40 6.76 8.11
N HIS A 114 -1.45 6.51 7.33
CA HIS A 114 -1.44 5.61 6.18
C HIS A 114 -1.18 6.36 4.88
N PHE A 115 -0.56 5.67 3.92
CA PHE A 115 -0.42 6.14 2.55
C PHE A 115 -0.64 5.00 1.56
N ASN A 116 -1.03 5.37 0.35
CA ASN A 116 -1.24 4.46 -0.76
C ASN A 116 -0.50 5.01 -1.99
N LEU A 117 0.15 4.13 -2.73
CA LEU A 117 0.79 4.40 -4.02
C LEU A 117 0.07 3.60 -5.09
N VAL A 118 -0.13 4.23 -6.24
CA VAL A 118 -0.76 3.63 -7.41
C VAL A 118 0.14 3.79 -8.62
N GLY A 119 0.34 2.70 -9.35
CA GLY A 119 1.05 2.67 -10.63
C GLY A 119 0.07 2.64 -11.78
N ARG A 120 0.23 3.54 -12.76
CA ARG A 120 -0.56 3.58 -13.98
C ARG A 120 0.30 3.52 -15.23
N VAL A 121 -0.16 2.83 -16.26
CA VAL A 121 0.35 2.94 -17.63
C VAL A 121 -0.76 3.55 -18.46
N ASP A 122 -0.50 4.71 -19.05
CA ASP A 122 -1.55 5.59 -19.57
C ASP A 122 -2.64 5.82 -18.49
N ASP A 123 -3.90 5.47 -18.77
CA ASP A 123 -5.03 5.60 -17.85
C ASP A 123 -5.32 4.29 -17.07
N GLU A 124 -4.56 3.22 -17.29
CA GLU A 124 -4.83 1.90 -16.70
C GLU A 124 -4.03 1.66 -15.41
N ILE A 125 -4.71 1.23 -14.35
CA ILE A 125 -4.06 0.85 -13.09
C ILE A 125 -3.37 -0.50 -13.24
N VAL A 126 -2.05 -0.50 -13.11
CA VAL A 126 -1.23 -1.71 -13.26
C VAL A 126 -0.77 -2.29 -11.92
N GLY A 127 -0.94 -1.57 -10.82
CA GLY A 127 -0.71 -2.07 -9.46
C GLY A 127 -0.87 -1.01 -8.37
N CYS A 128 -0.89 -1.47 -7.12
CA CYS A 128 -1.03 -0.63 -5.95
C CYS A 128 -0.15 -1.16 -4.79
N SER A 129 0.35 -0.27 -3.95
CA SER A 129 1.02 -0.61 -2.70
C SER A 129 0.64 0.37 -1.60
N ASN A 130 0.64 -0.08 -0.35
CA ASN A 130 0.25 0.77 0.76
C ASN A 130 1.14 0.56 1.99
N GLY A 131 1.02 1.47 2.94
CA GLY A 131 1.88 1.48 4.10
C GLY A 131 1.37 2.38 5.20
N VAL A 132 2.00 2.27 6.37
CA VAL A 132 1.62 3.01 7.56
C VAL A 132 2.83 3.35 8.41
N LEU A 133 2.76 4.44 9.16
CA LEU A 133 3.71 4.76 10.23
C LEU A 133 3.09 4.44 11.59
N SER A 134 3.70 3.54 12.38
CA SER A 134 3.31 3.37 13.79
C SER A 134 3.93 4.44 14.70
N SER A 135 4.94 5.15 14.20
CA SER A 135 5.51 6.35 14.80
C SER A 135 6.22 7.18 13.73
N PRO A 136 6.58 8.45 13.98
CA PRO A 136 7.34 9.26 13.02
C PRO A 136 8.68 8.66 12.57
N LYS A 137 9.18 7.64 13.26
CA LYS A 137 10.47 6.99 13.00
C LYS A 137 10.38 5.54 12.55
N VAL A 138 9.20 4.93 12.64
CA VAL A 138 8.99 3.51 12.34
C VAL A 138 7.80 3.34 11.40
N GLY A 139 8.09 2.79 10.22
CA GLY A 139 7.07 2.38 9.26
C GLY A 139 6.74 0.90 9.39
N ASN A 140 5.53 0.53 8.99
CA ASN A 140 5.09 -0.86 8.83
C ASN A 140 4.60 -1.04 7.41
N SER A 141 5.32 -1.83 6.63
CA SER A 141 4.90 -2.20 5.29
C SER A 141 3.69 -3.11 5.37
N LEU A 142 2.62 -2.70 4.70
CA LEU A 142 1.48 -3.52 4.37
C LEU A 142 1.73 -4.15 2.99
N HIS A 143 0.79 -4.03 2.08
CA HIS A 143 0.70 -4.83 0.87
C HIS A 143 1.34 -4.18 -0.36
N THR A 144 1.60 -5.00 -1.38
CA THR A 144 2.01 -4.58 -2.73
C THR A 144 1.48 -5.60 -3.72
N VAL A 145 0.58 -5.16 -4.60
CA VAL A 145 -0.09 -5.99 -5.58
C VAL A 145 0.19 -5.46 -6.98
N ALA A 146 0.74 -6.32 -7.83
CA ALA A 146 0.85 -6.06 -9.27
C ALA A 146 -0.36 -6.70 -9.98
N ILE A 147 -1.09 -5.90 -10.74
CA ILE A 147 -2.19 -6.37 -11.60
C ILE A 147 -1.60 -6.85 -12.92
N LEU A 148 -0.73 -6.04 -13.53
CA LEU A 148 0.04 -6.39 -14.72
C LEU A 148 1.26 -7.25 -14.34
N GLU A 149 1.14 -8.56 -14.58
CA GLU A 149 2.22 -9.52 -14.31
C GLU A 149 3.31 -9.52 -15.39
N GLY A 150 4.50 -10.01 -15.04
CA GLY A 150 5.62 -10.16 -15.97
C GLY A 150 6.36 -8.87 -16.32
N GLN A 151 5.84 -7.70 -15.94
CA GLN A 151 6.44 -6.39 -16.23
C GLN A 151 7.18 -5.76 -15.04
N GLN A 152 7.49 -6.54 -14.00
CA GLN A 152 8.16 -6.08 -12.78
C GLN A 152 7.44 -4.96 -12.00
N VAL A 153 6.15 -4.71 -12.27
CA VAL A 153 5.37 -3.64 -11.61
C VAL A 153 5.45 -3.72 -10.08
N GLY A 154 5.31 -4.91 -9.50
CA GLY A 154 5.39 -5.09 -8.05
C GLY A 154 6.76 -4.73 -7.46
N ALA A 155 7.85 -5.06 -8.16
CA ALA A 155 9.20 -4.70 -7.72
C ALA A 155 9.44 -3.18 -7.80
N GLN A 156 8.89 -2.53 -8.83
CA GLN A 156 8.99 -1.07 -8.98
C GLN A 156 8.16 -0.32 -7.94
N LEU A 157 6.91 -0.75 -7.68
CA LEU A 157 6.07 -0.22 -6.62
C LEU A 157 6.71 -0.43 -5.24
N TRP A 158 7.34 -1.57 -5.00
CA TRP A 158 8.09 -1.83 -3.79
C TRP A 158 9.26 -0.86 -3.61
N GLY A 159 10.06 -0.64 -4.66
CA GLY A 159 11.14 0.34 -4.66
C GLY A 159 10.64 1.76 -4.35
N CYS A 160 9.53 2.19 -4.96
CA CYS A 160 8.90 3.48 -4.70
C CYS A 160 8.38 3.59 -3.27
N LYS A 161 7.76 2.53 -2.73
CA LYS A 161 7.29 2.46 -1.34
C LYS A 161 8.43 2.59 -0.33
N LEU A 162 9.56 1.93 -0.58
CA LEU A 162 10.75 2.09 0.26
C LEU A 162 11.37 3.49 0.15
N GLU A 163 11.46 4.05 -1.07
CA GLU A 163 11.87 5.44 -1.27
C GLU A 163 10.96 6.39 -0.49
N HIS A 164 9.65 6.15 -0.51
CA HIS A 164 8.69 6.96 0.22
C HIS A 164 8.96 6.92 1.73
N TYR A 165 9.05 5.73 2.30
CA TYR A 165 9.36 5.53 3.71
C TYR A 165 10.64 6.24 4.16
N PHE A 166 11.76 5.96 3.51
CA PHE A 166 13.07 6.39 4.01
C PHE A 166 13.48 7.78 3.54
N ASP A 167 13.18 8.14 2.29
CA ASP A 167 13.67 9.38 1.68
C ASP A 167 12.65 10.52 1.79
N VAL A 168 11.35 10.22 1.76
CA VAL A 168 10.29 11.24 1.81
C VAL A 168 9.79 11.44 3.25
N LEU A 169 9.40 10.35 3.92
CA LEU A 169 8.89 10.38 5.29
C LEU A 169 10.02 10.40 6.34
N GLY A 170 11.21 9.93 5.97
CA GLY A 170 12.41 10.08 6.80
C GLY A 170 12.50 9.11 7.98
N ILE A 171 11.85 7.95 7.89
CA ILE A 171 11.88 6.93 8.95
C ILE A 171 13.29 6.36 9.15
N GLU A 172 13.48 5.69 10.28
CA GLU A 172 14.76 5.05 10.66
C GLU A 172 14.71 3.53 10.50
N ALA A 173 13.53 2.93 10.70
CA ALA A 173 13.30 1.50 10.53
C ALA A 173 11.95 1.23 9.86
N LEU A 174 11.93 0.24 8.98
CA LEU A 174 10.72 -0.31 8.39
C LEU A 174 10.55 -1.74 8.89
N HIS A 175 9.39 -2.05 9.47
CA HIS A 175 8.98 -3.41 9.75
C HIS A 175 8.06 -3.92 8.66
N ALA A 176 8.12 -5.21 8.37
CA ALA A 176 7.38 -5.83 7.31
C ALA A 176 7.48 -7.36 7.49
N GLY A 177 6.61 -8.13 6.87
CA GLY A 177 7.00 -9.50 6.55
C GLY A 177 6.22 -10.06 5.39
N ALA A 178 6.82 -11.06 4.75
CA ALA A 178 6.28 -11.62 3.54
C ALA A 178 5.22 -12.66 3.86
N GLU A 179 3.99 -12.45 3.39
CA GLU A 179 2.95 -13.49 3.43
C GLU A 179 3.17 -14.52 2.31
N SER A 180 3.67 -14.10 1.16
CA SER A 180 3.87 -14.96 0.00
C SER A 180 5.33 -15.35 -0.21
N TYR A 181 5.57 -16.53 -0.80
CA TYR A 181 6.91 -16.97 -1.17
C TYR A 181 7.56 -16.04 -2.21
N ARG A 182 6.77 -15.50 -3.15
CA ARG A 182 7.24 -14.45 -4.06
C ARG A 182 7.66 -13.19 -3.30
N GLY A 183 6.86 -12.73 -2.34
CA GLY A 183 7.23 -11.60 -1.48
C GLY A 183 8.56 -11.88 -0.77
N SER A 184 8.70 -13.05 -0.14
CA SER A 184 9.89 -13.37 0.66
C SER A 184 11.16 -13.41 -0.18
N THR A 185 11.08 -13.98 -1.38
CA THR A 185 12.23 -14.17 -2.26
C THR A 185 12.52 -12.99 -3.18
N GLU A 186 11.50 -12.40 -3.82
CA GLU A 186 11.66 -11.33 -4.82
C GLU A 186 11.77 -9.94 -4.18
N LEU A 187 11.23 -9.74 -2.97
CA LEU A 187 11.24 -8.44 -2.29
C LEU A 187 12.12 -8.47 -1.04
N PHE A 188 11.83 -9.32 -0.07
CA PHE A 188 12.51 -9.23 1.24
C PHE A 188 13.96 -9.68 1.19
N ALA A 189 14.25 -10.85 0.61
CA ALA A 189 15.61 -11.36 0.46
C ALA A 189 16.46 -10.45 -0.44
N ILE A 190 15.90 -10.00 -1.57
CA ILE A 190 16.60 -9.12 -2.54
C ILE A 190 16.91 -7.74 -1.95
N PHE A 191 16.11 -7.26 -1.01
CA PHE A 191 16.32 -5.99 -0.30
C PHE A 191 16.98 -6.17 1.07
N GLY A 192 17.49 -7.36 1.39
CA GLY A 192 18.33 -7.60 2.57
C GLY A 192 17.64 -7.34 3.91
N PHE A 193 16.32 -7.59 3.98
CA PHE A 193 15.58 -7.58 5.24
C PHE A 193 16.14 -8.63 6.20
N LYS A 194 16.10 -8.33 7.50
CA LYS A 194 16.56 -9.22 8.57
C LYS A 194 15.37 -9.67 9.40
N GLU A 195 15.34 -10.93 9.79
CA GLU A 195 14.27 -11.49 10.62
C GLU A 195 14.37 -11.03 12.09
N LEU A 196 13.21 -10.87 12.70
CA LEU A 196 12.97 -10.75 14.13
C LEU A 196 12.30 -12.06 14.59
N PRO A 197 13.06 -13.07 15.02
CA PRO A 197 12.53 -14.43 15.21
C PRO A 197 11.46 -14.53 16.30
N ASP A 198 11.42 -13.58 17.24
CA ASP A 198 10.47 -13.57 18.35
C ASP A 198 9.15 -12.85 18.03
N LYS A 199 9.00 -12.35 16.80
CA LYS A 199 7.81 -11.63 16.35
C LYS A 199 7.32 -12.23 15.04
N VAL A 200 6.02 -12.29 14.88
CA VAL A 200 5.38 -12.80 13.65
C VAL A 200 4.58 -11.70 13.00
N THR A 201 4.45 -11.78 11.68
CA THR A 201 3.60 -10.92 10.87
C THR A 201 2.12 -11.11 11.18
N HIS A 202 1.30 -10.22 10.63
CA HIS A 202 -0.15 -10.39 10.66
C HIS A 202 -0.51 -11.78 10.11
N PHE A 203 -1.32 -12.50 10.90
CA PHE A 203 -1.72 -13.90 10.71
C PHE A 203 -0.68 -15.00 10.96
N GLY A 204 0.49 -14.67 11.49
CA GLY A 204 1.46 -15.70 11.91
C GLY A 204 2.08 -16.49 10.76
N VAL A 205 2.10 -15.91 9.56
CA VAL A 205 2.54 -16.58 8.32
C VAL A 205 4.07 -16.59 8.20
N SER A 206 4.73 -15.56 8.72
CA SER A 206 6.19 -15.42 8.68
C SER A 206 6.72 -14.66 9.89
N PRO A 207 8.02 -14.82 10.24
CA PRO A 207 8.67 -13.92 11.17
C PRO A 207 8.56 -12.48 10.68
N GLU A 208 8.34 -11.53 11.59
CA GLU A 208 8.48 -10.12 11.29
C GLU A 208 9.93 -9.86 10.85
N GLN A 209 10.12 -8.98 9.88
CA GLN A 209 11.42 -8.61 9.33
C GLN A 209 11.58 -7.10 9.38
N TYR A 210 12.82 -6.63 9.36
CA TYR A 210 13.12 -5.21 9.37
C TYR A 210 14.19 -4.80 8.37
N LEU A 211 14.10 -3.54 7.94
CA LEU A 211 15.09 -2.83 7.14
C LEU A 211 15.39 -1.48 7.80
N THR A 212 16.67 -1.17 8.01
CA THR A 212 17.09 0.12 8.54
C THR A 212 17.41 1.13 7.44
N LYS A 213 17.38 2.42 7.78
CA LYS A 213 17.81 3.50 6.88
C LYS A 213 19.23 3.30 6.32
N GLU A 214 20.14 2.75 7.12
CA GLU A 214 21.49 2.42 6.66
C GLU A 214 21.52 1.28 5.64
N GLN A 215 20.71 0.23 5.83
CA GLN A 215 20.57 -0.83 4.85
C GLN A 215 19.96 -0.29 3.56
N TRP A 216 18.90 0.51 3.67
CA TRP A 216 18.28 1.18 2.52
C TRP A 216 19.27 2.04 1.76
N ALA A 217 20.04 2.91 2.43
CA ALA A 217 21.00 3.80 1.78
C ALA A 217 22.03 3.04 0.92
N ARG A 218 22.43 1.83 1.33
CA ARG A 218 23.33 0.96 0.56
C ARG A 218 22.67 0.35 -0.67
N LEU A 219 21.40 -0.02 -0.59
CA LEU A 219 20.66 -0.73 -1.64
C LEU A 219 20.05 0.23 -2.66
N ARG A 220 19.63 1.41 -2.19
CA ARG A 220 18.89 2.44 -2.92
C ARG A 220 19.40 2.67 -4.36
N PRO A 221 20.71 2.85 -4.64
CA PRO A 221 21.17 3.15 -6.00
C PRO A 221 20.85 2.07 -7.04
N GLY A 222 20.68 0.81 -6.62
CA GLY A 222 20.37 -0.31 -7.51
C GLY A 222 18.90 -0.74 -7.47
N LYS A 223 18.05 -0.07 -6.69
CA LYS A 223 16.64 -0.47 -6.48
C LYS A 223 15.63 0.57 -6.94
N ILE A 224 16.01 1.84 -7.02
CA ILE A 224 15.17 2.88 -7.60
C ILE A 224 15.52 2.99 -9.08
N THR A 225 14.50 2.94 -9.93
CA THR A 225 14.63 3.18 -11.38
C THR A 225 13.75 4.34 -11.81
N GLY A 226 13.89 4.77 -13.07
CA GLY A 226 13.11 5.88 -13.61
C GLY A 226 13.49 7.25 -13.06
N GLU A 227 12.63 8.25 -13.32
CA GLU A 227 12.87 9.66 -13.01
C GLU A 227 11.68 10.30 -12.29
N ARG A 228 11.96 11.30 -11.44
CA ARG A 228 10.90 12.11 -10.81
C ARG A 228 10.35 13.09 -11.84
N ILE A 229 9.04 13.33 -11.80
CA ILE A 229 8.35 14.27 -12.68
C ILE A 229 7.52 15.29 -11.89
#